data_AF-A0A4R7GMP7-F1
#
_entry.id   AF-A0A4R7GMP7-F1
#
_cell.length_a   1.000
_cell.length_b   1.000
_cell.length_c   1.000
_cell.angle_alpha   90.00
_cell.angle_beta   90.00
_cell.angle_gamma   90.00
#
_symmetry.space_group_name_H-M   'P 1'
#
loop_
_entity.id
_entity.type
_entity.pdbx_description
1 polymer ?
#
loop_
_entity_poly.entity_id
_entity_poly.type
_entity_poly.pdbx_seq_one_letter_code
_entity_poly.pdbx_strand_id
1 'polypeptide(L)'
;MSKIRNCILAFKPLLNNLIFRFVMGFPLTILALKISSVFTSDGHDVLGKIFLTIGAILFLNLIMLSLVNQMTDRVYSFHEEHNSDNLDKNPIKFAFKYRKVIYLYFKWSFIISISIGILLIWCN
;
A
#
# COMPACT_ATOMS: atom_id res chain seq x y z
N MET A 1 -13.78 -14.89 25.06
CA MET A 1 -12.98 -14.54 23.86
C MET A 1 -13.78 -14.40 22.55
N SER A 2 -15.01 -14.94 22.38
CA SER A 2 -15.71 -14.89 21.07
C SER A 2 -16.24 -13.50 20.67
N LYS A 3 -16.65 -12.65 21.62
CA LYS A 3 -17.23 -11.32 21.32
C LYS A 3 -16.24 -10.33 20.69
N ILE A 4 -15.01 -10.27 21.22
CA ILE A 4 -13.95 -9.39 20.70
C ILE A 4 -13.53 -9.83 19.28
N ARG A 5 -13.36 -11.14 19.08
CA ARG A 5 -13.06 -11.70 17.75
C ARG A 5 -14.16 -11.39 16.73
N ASN A 6 -15.43 -11.55 17.11
CA ASN A 6 -16.56 -11.24 16.23
C ASN A 6 -16.64 -9.74 15.91
N CYS A 7 -16.30 -8.88 16.87
CA CYS A 7 -16.22 -7.43 16.66
C CYS A 7 -15.10 -7.08 15.66
N ILE A 8 -13.90 -7.65 15.81
CA ILE A 8 -12.79 -7.44 14.86
C ILE A 8 -13.16 -7.96 13.46
N LEU A 9 -13.80 -9.13 13.38
CA LEU A 9 -14.25 -9.68 12.10
C LEU A 9 -15.32 -8.83 11.41
N ALA A 10 -16.12 -8.07 12.17
CA ALA A 10 -17.09 -7.13 11.61
C ALA A 10 -16.43 -5.94 10.87
N PHE A 11 -15.17 -5.61 11.20
CA PHE A 11 -14.38 -4.59 10.48
C PHE A 11 -13.62 -5.13 9.27
N LYS A 12 -13.61 -6.45 9.05
CA LYS A 12 -12.99 -7.09 7.89
C LYS A 12 -13.47 -6.51 6.53
N PRO A 13 -14.76 -6.17 6.32
CA PRO A 13 -15.22 -5.54 5.08
C PRO A 13 -14.59 -4.16 4.86
N LEU A 14 -14.44 -3.37 5.93
CA LEU A 14 -13.81 -2.05 5.87
C LEU A 14 -12.32 -2.16 5.52
N LEU A 15 -11.62 -3.13 6.12
CA LEU A 15 -10.22 -3.41 5.80
C LEU A 15 -9.99 -3.93 4.37
N ASN A 16 -11.04 -4.43 3.70
CA ASN A 16 -10.98 -4.81 2.30
C ASN A 16 -11.31 -3.67 1.34
N ASN A 17 -11.89 -2.57 1.82
CA ASN A 17 -12.20 -1.40 1.01
C ASN A 17 -10.93 -0.57 0.76
N LEU A 18 -10.53 -0.45 -0.52
CA LEU A 18 -9.29 0.23 -0.91
C LEU A 18 -9.29 1.72 -0.53
N ILE A 19 -10.45 2.39 -0.59
CA ILE A 19 -10.57 3.82 -0.24
C ILE A 19 -10.43 3.97 1.28
N PHE A 20 -11.11 3.13 2.06
CA PHE A 20 -10.99 3.15 3.51
C PHE A 20 -9.56 2.89 3.97
N ARG A 21 -8.90 1.86 3.40
CA ARG A 21 -7.48 1.56 3.67
C ARG A 21 -6.58 2.75 3.38
N PHE A 22 -6.80 3.44 2.26
CA PHE A 22 -6.02 4.60 1.88
C PHE A 22 -6.22 5.76 2.87
N VAL A 23 -7.48 6.11 3.16
CA VAL A 23 -7.84 7.22 4.06
C VAL A 23 -7.36 6.97 5.49
N MET A 24 -7.50 5.75 6.01
CA MET A 24 -7.00 5.38 7.35
C MET A 24 -5.49 5.16 7.36
N GLY A 25 -4.91 4.73 6.24
CA GLY A 25 -3.49 4.47 6.12
C GLY A 25 -2.64 5.71 6.34
N PHE A 26 -3.04 6.84 5.76
CA PHE A 26 -2.33 8.12 5.92
C PHE A 26 -2.12 8.55 7.38
N PRO A 27 -3.16 8.74 8.21
CA PRO A 27 -2.98 9.18 9.59
C PRO A 27 -2.20 8.14 10.42
N LEU A 28 -2.40 6.84 10.17
CA LEU A 28 -1.68 5.78 10.88
C LEU A 28 -0.18 5.77 10.53
N THR A 29 0.16 5.91 9.25
CA THR A 29 1.56 6.01 8.81
C THR A 29 2.21 7.29 9.38
N ILE A 30 1.54 8.45 9.30
CA ILE A 30 2.07 9.71 9.85
C ILE A 30 2.31 9.58 11.36
N LEU A 31 1.36 8.98 12.10
CA LEU A 31 1.49 8.76 13.53
C LEU A 31 2.71 7.87 13.85
N ALA A 32 2.88 6.76 13.13
CA ALA A 32 4.03 5.88 13.30
C ALA A 32 5.37 6.58 13.03
N LEU A 33 5.43 7.41 11.98
CA LEU A 33 6.62 8.22 11.66
C LEU A 33 6.88 9.29 12.73
N LYS A 34 5.83 9.91 13.27
CA LYS A 34 5.97 10.89 14.35
C LYS A 34 6.49 10.26 15.63
N ILE A 35 5.96 9.09 16.00
CA ILE A 35 6.43 8.32 17.16
C ILE A 35 7.89 7.89 16.96
N SER A 36 8.24 7.41 15.77
CA SER A 36 9.62 7.08 15.40
C SER A 36 10.57 8.27 15.61
N SER A 37 10.20 9.45 15.10
CA SER A 37 10.99 10.68 15.27
C SER A 37 11.19 11.08 16.74
N VAL A 38 10.19 10.89 17.61
CA VAL A 38 10.29 11.20 19.03
C VAL A 38 11.25 10.23 19.73
N PHE A 39 11.12 8.92 19.48
CA PHE A 39 12.03 7.96 20.09
C PHE A 39 13.48 8.14 19.63
N THR A 40 13.70 8.47 18.36
CA THR A 40 15.04 8.79 17.87
C THR A 40 15.60 10.07 18.50
N SER A 41 14.79 11.12 18.70
CA SER A 41 15.27 12.35 19.35
C SER A 41 15.62 12.14 20.82
N ASP A 42 14.95 11.21 21.49
CA ASP A 42 15.16 10.90 22.91
C ASP A 42 16.31 9.89 23.14
N GLY A 43 17.04 9.52 22.09
CA GLY A 43 18.17 8.57 22.16
C GLY A 43 17.76 7.10 22.21
N HIS A 44 16.49 6.79 21.97
CA HIS A 44 15.96 5.44 21.87
C HIS A 44 15.96 4.92 20.42
N ASP A 45 17.15 4.80 19.82
CA ASP A 45 17.32 4.47 18.39
C ASP A 45 16.63 3.17 17.97
N VAL A 46 16.68 2.13 18.81
CA VAL A 46 16.03 0.84 18.52
C VAL A 46 14.52 1.00 18.42
N LEU A 47 13.90 1.76 19.33
CA LEU A 47 12.46 2.03 19.29
C LEU A 47 12.11 2.90 18.07
N GLY A 48 12.93 3.90 17.75
CA GLY A 48 12.79 4.71 16.54
C GLY A 48 12.78 3.87 15.27
N LYS A 49 13.71 2.92 15.12
CA LYS A 49 13.79 1.98 13.99
C LYS A 49 12.60 1.03 13.92
N ILE A 50 12.08 0.56 15.06
CA ILE A 50 10.86 -0.27 15.11
C ILE A 50 9.66 0.52 14.58
N PHE A 51 9.41 1.72 15.10
CA PHE A 51 8.28 2.53 14.66
C PHE A 51 8.41 3.01 13.20
N LEU A 52 9.63 3.24 12.73
CA LEU A 52 9.91 3.54 11.31
C LEU A 52 9.55 2.34 10.43
N THR A 53 9.94 1.13 10.85
CA THR A 53 9.59 -0.13 10.18
C THR A 53 8.07 -0.33 10.14
N ILE A 54 7.38 -0.09 11.25
CA ILE A 54 5.91 -0.14 11.31
C ILE A 54 5.30 0.87 10.32
N GLY A 55 5.80 2.11 10.29
CA GLY A 55 5.38 3.14 9.35
C GLY A 55 5.55 2.71 7.89
N ALA A 56 6.69 2.12 7.54
CA ALA A 56 6.97 1.60 6.20
C ALA A 56 6.01 0.46 5.80
N ILE A 57 5.72 -0.47 6.72
CA ILE A 57 4.75 -1.56 6.50
C ILE A 57 3.34 -1.02 6.31
N LEU A 58 2.92 -0.05 7.13
CA LEU A 58 1.61 0.60 7.00
C LEU A 58 1.51 1.35 5.67
N PHE A 59 2.56 2.08 5.28
CA PHE A 59 2.62 2.79 4.01
C PHE A 59 2.46 1.84 2.82
N LEU A 60 3.21 0.74 2.80
CA LEU A 60 3.09 -0.28 1.76
C LEU A 60 1.67 -0.84 1.67
N ASN A 61 1.17 -1.34 2.79
CA ASN A 61 -0.04 -2.14 2.80
C ASN A 61 -1.32 -1.30 2.69
N LEU A 62 -1.37 -0.14 3.33
CA LEU A 62 -2.59 0.66 3.40
C LEU A 62 -2.66 1.71 2.30
N ILE A 63 -1.52 2.32 1.94
CA ILE A 63 -1.46 3.42 0.99
C ILE A 63 -1.07 2.93 -0.39
N MET A 64 0.15 2.40 -0.56
CA MET A 64 0.72 2.10 -1.89
C MET A 64 -0.08 1.04 -2.64
N LEU A 65 -0.38 -0.10 -2.02
CA LEU A 65 -1.18 -1.14 -2.68
C LEU A 65 -2.61 -0.69 -3.00
N SER A 66 -3.19 0.17 -2.16
CA SER A 66 -4.53 0.72 -2.41
C SER A 66 -4.52 1.67 -3.59
N LEU A 67 -3.50 2.52 -3.67
CA LEU A 67 -3.32 3.51 -4.74
C LEU A 67 -3.02 2.83 -6.07
N VAL A 68 -2.12 1.83 -6.11
CA VAL A 68 -1.83 1.07 -7.33
C VAL A 68 -3.07 0.38 -7.88
N ASN A 69 -3.88 -0.28 -7.04
CA ASN A 69 -5.13 -0.91 -7.50
C ASN A 69 -6.09 0.14 -8.06
N GLN A 70 -6.35 1.22 -7.32
CA GLN A 70 -7.31 2.25 -7.75
C GLN A 70 -6.88 2.97 -9.03
N MET A 71 -5.60 3.32 -9.17
CA MET A 71 -5.11 3.96 -10.39
C MET A 71 -5.20 3.02 -11.58
N THR A 72 -4.80 1.76 -11.39
CA THR A 72 -4.84 0.74 -12.43
C THR A 72 -6.28 0.53 -12.92
N ASP A 73 -7.23 0.34 -12.01
CA ASP A 73 -8.64 0.16 -12.36
C ASP A 73 -9.22 1.40 -13.05
N ARG A 74 -8.95 2.61 -12.54
CA ARG A 74 -9.43 3.85 -13.17
C ARG A 74 -8.87 4.07 -14.58
N VAL A 75 -7.59 3.79 -14.80
CA VAL A 75 -6.98 3.93 -16.13
C VAL A 75 -7.66 2.99 -17.12
N TYR A 76 -7.94 1.75 -16.70
CA TYR A 76 -8.67 0.81 -17.55
C TYR A 76 -10.12 1.24 -17.81
N SER A 77 -10.86 1.63 -16.78
CA SER A 77 -12.24 2.13 -16.96
C SER A 77 -12.30 3.36 -17.85
N PHE A 78 -11.34 4.29 -17.73
CA PHE A 78 -11.25 5.45 -18.61
C PHE A 78 -11.06 5.05 -20.08
N HIS A 79 -10.20 4.06 -20.36
CA HIS A 79 -9.99 3.57 -21.72
C HIS A 79 -11.21 2.81 -22.26
N GLU A 80 -11.94 2.07 -21.42
CA GLU A 80 -13.19 1.41 -21.81
C GLU A 80 -14.31 2.40 -22.14
N GLU A 81 -14.46 3.46 -21.34
CA GLU A 81 -15.54 4.44 -21.51
C GLU A 81 -15.27 5.50 -22.59
N HIS A 82 -14.03 5.96 -22.71
CA HIS A 82 -13.70 7.14 -23.55
C HIS A 82 -12.82 6.82 -24.75
N ASN A 83 -12.22 5.62 -24.82
CA ASN A 83 -11.25 5.26 -25.86
C ASN A 83 -11.40 3.79 -26.32
N SER A 84 -12.64 3.30 -26.40
CA SER A 84 -12.98 1.92 -26.75
C SER A 84 -12.31 1.47 -28.06
N ASP A 85 -12.22 2.37 -29.05
CA ASP A 85 -11.69 2.10 -30.38
C ASP A 85 -10.17 1.83 -30.40
N ASN A 86 -9.49 2.16 -29.31
CA ASN A 86 -8.04 1.96 -29.15
C ASN A 86 -7.69 0.76 -28.25
N LEU A 87 -8.68 0.07 -27.68
CA LEU A 87 -8.46 -1.11 -26.82
C LEU A 87 -7.77 -2.25 -27.58
N ASP A 88 -8.07 -2.41 -28.87
CA ASP A 88 -7.47 -3.44 -29.73
C ASP A 88 -6.13 -3.04 -30.36
N LYS A 89 -5.66 -1.82 -30.10
CA LYS A 89 -4.39 -1.31 -30.63
C LYS A 89 -3.28 -1.47 -29.60
N ASN A 90 -2.09 -1.85 -30.06
CA ASN A 90 -0.90 -1.81 -29.21
C ASN A 90 -0.51 -0.35 -28.94
N PRO A 91 -0.03 -0.01 -27.73
CA PRO A 91 0.30 -0.91 -26.61
C PRO A 91 -0.87 -1.19 -25.64
N ILE A 92 -2.02 -0.55 -25.81
CA ILE A 92 -3.17 -0.64 -24.88
C ILE A 92 -3.71 -2.07 -24.78
N LYS A 93 -3.82 -2.77 -25.92
CA LYS A 93 -4.21 -4.19 -25.98
C LYS A 93 -3.35 -5.07 -25.08
N PHE A 94 -2.04 -4.85 -25.08
CA PHE A 94 -1.10 -5.57 -24.22
C PHE A 94 -1.36 -5.23 -22.75
N ALA A 95 -1.51 -3.95 -22.42
CA ALA A 95 -1.75 -3.51 -21.05
C ALA A 95 -3.04 -4.11 -20.46
N PHE A 96 -4.12 -4.20 -21.23
CA PHE A 96 -5.37 -4.84 -20.79
C PHE A 96 -5.22 -6.36 -20.66
N LYS A 97 -4.62 -7.04 -21.65
CA LYS A 97 -4.39 -8.49 -21.62
C LYS A 97 -3.57 -8.93 -20.41
N TYR A 98 -2.55 -8.17 -20.06
CA TYR A 98 -1.61 -8.49 -18.99
C TYR A 98 -1.83 -7.69 -17.69
N ARG A 99 -3.00 -7.06 -17.51
CA ARG A 99 -3.32 -6.19 -16.36
C ARG A 99 -2.94 -6.78 -14.99
N LYS A 100 -3.28 -8.06 -14.76
CA LYS A 100 -2.99 -8.76 -13.50
C LYS A 100 -1.49 -8.99 -13.30
N VAL A 101 -0.79 -9.27 -14.38
CA VAL A 101 0.66 -9.51 -14.39
C VAL A 101 1.40 -8.21 -14.10
N ILE A 102 1.01 -7.12 -14.78
CA ILE A 102 1.56 -5.78 -14.56
C ILE A 102 1.35 -5.35 -13.09
N TYR A 103 0.13 -5.52 -12.57
CA TYR A 103 -0.16 -5.25 -11.16
C TYR A 103 0.74 -6.07 -10.20
N LEU A 104 0.94 -7.36 -10.46
CA LEU A 104 1.81 -8.20 -9.66
C LEU A 104 3.26 -7.71 -9.70
N TYR A 105 3.78 -7.31 -10.86
CA TYR A 105 5.12 -6.75 -10.97
C TYR A 105 5.29 -5.48 -10.13
N PHE A 106 4.35 -4.54 -10.22
CA PHE A 106 4.37 -3.34 -9.37
C PHE A 106 4.33 -3.70 -7.88
N LYS A 107 3.41 -4.59 -7.49
CA LYS A 107 3.31 -5.05 -6.10
C LYS A 107 4.63 -5.63 -5.59
N TRP A 108 5.27 -6.51 -6.35
CA TRP A 108 6.55 -7.11 -5.98
C TRP A 108 7.69 -6.09 -5.96
N SER A 109 7.74 -5.16 -6.91
CA SER A 109 8.74 -4.10 -6.93
C SER A 109 8.66 -3.23 -5.65
N PHE A 110 7.46 -2.86 -5.21
CA PHE A 110 7.27 -2.10 -3.98
C PHE A 110 7.65 -2.89 -2.73
N ILE A 111 7.29 -4.19 -2.66
CA ILE A 111 7.68 -5.06 -1.56
C ILE A 111 9.21 -5.15 -1.47
N ILE A 112 9.90 -5.41 -2.58
CA ILE A 112 11.36 -5.53 -2.62
C ILE A 112 12.01 -4.20 -2.22
N SER A 113 11.56 -3.07 -2.78
CA SER A 113 12.11 -1.75 -2.47
C SER A 113 12.00 -1.40 -0.98
N ILE A 114 10.84 -1.68 -0.37
CA ILE A 114 10.64 -1.40 1.06
C ILE A 114 11.43 -2.37 1.93
N SER A 115 11.53 -3.66 1.57
CA SER A 115 12.38 -4.61 2.29
C SER A 115 13.84 -4.18 2.28
N ILE A 116 14.36 -3.70 1.13
CA ILE A 116 15.71 -3.15 1.04
C ILE A 116 15.85 -1.91 1.94
N GLY A 117 14.89 -0.99 1.90
CA GLY A 117 14.90 0.20 2.76
C GLY A 117 14.90 -0.14 4.25
N ILE A 118 14.10 -1.13 4.66
CA ILE A 118 14.07 -1.62 6.05
C ILE A 118 15.44 -2.22 6.41
N LEU A 119 16.02 -3.08 5.57
CA LEU A 119 17.34 -3.65 5.84
C LEU A 119 18.40 -2.56 6.03
N LEU A 120 18.40 -1.53 5.19
CA LEU A 120 19.33 -0.40 5.32
C LEU A 120 19.16 0.37 6.63
N ILE A 121 17.92 0.54 7.11
CA ILE A 121 17.63 1.18 8.41
C ILE A 121 18.19 0.36 9.59
N TRP A 122 18.17 -0.97 9.48
CA TRP A 122 18.63 -1.87 10.55
C TRP A 122 20.13 -2.13 10.52
N CYS A 123 20.78 -2.05 9.36
CA CYS A 123 22.22 -2.23 9.21
C CYS A 123 23.04 -0.97 9.51
N ASN A 124 22.41 0.21 9.48
CA ASN A 124 23.01 1.50 9.87
C ASN A 124 22.73 1.78 11.35
#